data_AF-F8PEX9-F1
#
_entry.id   AF-F8PEX9-F1
#
_cell.length_a   1.000
_cell.length_b   1.000
_cell.length_c   1.000
_cell.angle_alpha   90.00
_cell.angle_beta   90.00
_cell.angle_gamma   90.00
#
_symmetry.space_group_name_H-M   'P 1'
#
loop_
_entity.id
_entity.type
_entity.pdbx_description
1 polymer ?
#
loop_
_entity_poly.entity_id
_entity_poly.type
_entity_poly.pdbx_seq_one_letter_code
_entity_poly.pdbx_strand_id
1 'polypeptide(L)' 'IISVVLDKAHSITEWCDFCPEYRELGQLRHIIPNVPIVVTSTTLPQETLTSVKKLLHIHSDRLFTTYCSTDRPNISIGV' A
#
# COMPACT_ATOMS: atom_id res chain seq x y z
N ILE A 1 -17.58 8.73 -8.21
CA ILE A 1 -16.55 7.67 -8.42
C ILE A 1 -16.22 7.11 -7.05
N ILE A 2 -16.26 5.79 -6.86
CA ILE A 2 -15.93 5.13 -5.59
C ILE A 2 -14.51 4.56 -5.72
N SER A 3 -13.70 4.68 -4.67
CA SER A 3 -12.35 4.10 -4.58
C SER A 3 -12.11 3.60 -3.16
N VAL A 4 -11.31 2.54 -3.03
CA VAL A 4 -10.84 2.03 -1.73
C VAL A 4 -9.42 2.52 -1.51
N VAL A 5 -9.17 3.13 -0.36
CA VAL A 5 -7.85 3.64 0.01
C VAL A 5 -7.35 2.87 1.22
N LEU A 6 -6.20 2.23 1.07
CA LEU A 6 -5.48 1.55 2.14
C LEU A 6 -4.32 2.44 2.56
N ASP A 7 -4.52 3.18 3.64
CA ASP A 7 -3.48 4.01 4.23
C ASP A 7 -2.57 3.20 5.16
N LYS A 8 -1.31 3.66 5.30
CA LYS A 8 -0.25 2.96 6.04
C LYS A 8 -0.08 1.52 5.61
N ALA A 9 -0.05 1.28 4.30
CA ALA A 9 0.01 -0.07 3.76
C ALA A 9 1.23 -0.89 4.20
N HIS A 10 2.30 -0.25 4.66
CA HIS A 10 3.43 -0.96 5.29
C HIS A 10 3.01 -1.75 6.53
N SER A 11 2.05 -1.25 7.31
CA SER A 11 1.57 -1.91 8.52
C SER A 11 0.77 -3.17 8.23
N ILE A 12 0.27 -3.37 7.00
CA ILE A 12 -0.50 -4.57 6.64
C ILE A 12 0.33 -5.83 6.88
N THR A 13 1.61 -5.82 6.51
CA THR A 13 2.50 -6.98 6.72
C THR A 13 2.86 -7.17 8.18
N GLU A 14 2.95 -6.08 8.95
CA GLU A 14 3.35 -6.11 10.36
C GLU A 14 2.19 -6.50 11.28
N TRP A 15 0.95 -6.10 10.94
CA TRP A 15 -0.22 -6.25 11.79
C TRP A 15 -1.04 -7.50 11.47
N CYS A 16 -0.71 -8.25 10.41
CA CYS A 16 -1.38 -9.51 10.11
C CYS A 16 -1.30 -10.55 11.24
N ASP A 17 -0.29 -10.45 12.12
CA ASP A 17 -0.19 -11.33 13.30
C ASP A 17 -1.01 -10.83 14.49
N PHE A 18 -1.33 -9.54 14.53
CA PHE A 18 -2.18 -8.91 15.54
C PHE A 18 -3.67 -8.95 15.16
N CYS A 19 -3.98 -8.76 13.89
CA CYS A 19 -5.32 -8.71 13.30
C CYS A 19 -5.32 -9.56 12.01
N PRO A 20 -5.52 -10.89 12.14
CA PRO A 20 -5.46 -11.83 11.02
C PRO A 20 -6.41 -11.49 9.87
N GLU A 21 -7.48 -10.75 10.13
CA GLU A 21 -8.48 -10.30 9.17
C GLU A 21 -7.86 -9.43 8.05
N TYR A 22 -6.71 -8.79 8.29
CA TYR A 22 -5.97 -8.08 7.25
C TYR A 22 -5.56 -9.00 6.09
N ARG A 23 -5.39 -10.30 6.35
CA ARG A 23 -5.09 -11.29 5.30
C ARG A 23 -6.25 -11.47 4.32
N GLU A 24 -7.46 -11.09 4.71
CA GLU A 24 -8.66 -11.22 3.88
C GLU A 24 -8.91 -10.01 2.97
N LEU A 25 -8.11 -8.94 3.08
CA LEU A 25 -8.28 -7.73 2.24
C LEU A 25 -8.23 -8.04 0.73
N GLY A 26 -7.55 -9.09 0.30
CA GLY A 26 -7.55 -9.56 -1.09
C GLY A 26 -8.94 -9.99 -1.60
N GLN A 27 -9.87 -10.34 -0.72
CA GLN A 27 -11.25 -10.67 -1.08
C GLN A 27 -12.00 -9.46 -1.65
N LEU A 28 -11.62 -8.24 -1.29
CA LEU A 28 -12.21 -7.02 -1.86
C LEU A 28 -12.12 -7.00 -3.38
N ARG A 29 -11.06 -7.59 -3.96
CA ARG A 29 -10.89 -7.69 -5.42
C ARG A 29 -11.99 -8.52 -6.10
N HIS A 30 -12.59 -9.47 -5.38
CA HIS A 30 -13.69 -10.30 -5.86
C HIS A 30 -15.05 -9.62 -5.67
N ILE A 31 -15.22 -8.89 -4.57
CA ILE A 31 -16.48 -8.21 -4.22
C ILE A 31 -16.68 -6.96 -5.08
N ILE A 32 -15.60 -6.20 -5.33
CA ILE A 32 -15.62 -4.93 -6.05
C ILE A 32 -14.52 -4.86 -7.14
N PRO A 33 -14.57 -5.73 -8.17
CA PRO A 33 -13.48 -5.90 -9.14
C PRO A 33 -13.15 -4.66 -9.97
N ASN A 34 -14.13 -3.77 -10.16
CA ASN A 34 -13.99 -2.56 -10.98
C ASN A 34 -13.63 -1.31 -10.15
N VAL A 35 -13.52 -1.44 -8.82
CA VAL A 35 -13.20 -0.31 -7.94
C VAL A 35 -11.67 -0.18 -7.82
N PRO A 36 -11.09 1.01 -8.11
CA PRO A 36 -9.68 1.25 -7.90
C PRO A 36 -9.30 1.08 -6.42
N ILE A 37 -8.20 0.36 -6.19
CA ILE A 37 -7.56 0.27 -4.87
C ILE A 37 -6.32 1.15 -4.90
N VAL A 38 -6.28 2.14 -4.02
CA VAL A 38 -5.13 3.03 -3.81
C VAL A 38 -4.42 2.59 -2.54
N VAL A 39 -3.10 2.42 -2.65
CA VAL A 39 -2.24 1.98 -1.54
C VAL A 39 -1.30 3.13 -1.21
N THR A 40 -1.40 3.68 0.00
CA THR A 40 -0.57 4.81 0.45
C THR A 40 0.29 4.43 1.65
N SER A 41 1.52 4.94 1.68
CA SER A 41 2.43 4.76 2.80
C SER A 41 3.56 5.79 2.76
N THR A 42 4.01 6.24 3.94
CA THR A 42 5.18 7.13 4.07
C THR A 42 6.46 6.43 3.65
N THR A 43 6.61 5.16 4.04
CA THR A 43 7.70 4.28 3.65
C THR A 43 7.11 3.00 3.08
N LEU A 44 7.63 2.53 1.95
CA LEU A 44 7.18 1.28 1.36
C LEU A 44 8.37 0.56 0.71
N PRO A 45 9.17 -0.17 1.51
CA PRO A 45 10.26 -0.98 1.00
C PRO A 45 9.79 -1.96 -0.07
N GLN A 46 10.69 -2.35 -0.98
CA GLN A 46 10.39 -3.26 -2.10
C GLN A 46 9.77 -4.59 -1.62
N GLU A 47 10.26 -5.14 -0.50
CA GLU A 47 9.72 -6.37 0.10
C GLU A 47 8.27 -6.18 0.57
N THR A 48 8.00 -5.12 1.32
CA THR A 48 6.66 -4.77 1.77
C THR A 48 5.71 -4.49 0.61
N LEU A 49 6.17 -3.77 -0.42
CA LEU A 49 5.40 -3.55 -1.65
C LEU A 49 5.04 -4.88 -2.32
N THR A 50 5.99 -5.82 -2.41
CA THR A 50 5.77 -7.14 -3.00
C THR A 50 4.72 -7.93 -2.21
N SER A 51 4.81 -7.91 -0.88
CA SER A 51 3.84 -8.56 0.00
C SER A 51 2.45 -7.95 -0.11
N VAL A 52 2.34 -6.62 -0.13
CA VAL A 52 1.07 -5.90 -0.31
C VAL A 52 0.46 -6.21 -1.68
N LYS A 53 1.27 -6.21 -2.75
CA LYS A 53 0.80 -6.59 -4.10
C LYS A 53 0.27 -8.01 -4.13
N LYS A 54 0.97 -8.95 -3.49
CA LYS A 54 0.55 -10.36 -3.41
C LYS A 54 -0.77 -10.49 -2.65
N LEU A 55 -0.88 -9.85 -1.49
CA LEU A 55 -2.06 -9.94 -0.63
C LEU A 55 -3.31 -9.35 -1.31
N LEU A 56 -3.18 -8.21 -1.97
CA LEU A 56 -4.29 -7.49 -2.59
C LEU A 56 -4.58 -7.95 -4.03
N HIS A 57 -3.88 -8.98 -4.52
CA HIS A 57 -3.96 -9.47 -5.89
C HIS A 57 -3.77 -8.33 -6.93
N ILE A 58 -2.78 -7.46 -6.71
CA ILE A 58 -2.47 -6.35 -7.61
C ILE A 58 -1.65 -6.86 -8.78
N HIS A 59 -2.26 -6.88 -9.95
CA HIS A 59 -1.59 -7.23 -11.20
C HIS A 59 -0.69 -6.08 -11.68
N SER A 60 0.54 -6.42 -12.10
CA SER A 60 1.53 -5.43 -12.53
C SER A 60 1.18 -4.71 -13.84
N ASP A 61 0.29 -5.28 -14.66
CA ASP A 61 -0.19 -4.69 -15.93
C ASP A 61 -1.06 -3.45 -15.72
N ARG A 62 -1.72 -3.34 -14.55
CA ARG A 62 -2.60 -2.23 -14.17
C ARG A 62 -2.09 -1.46 -12.95
N LEU A 63 -0.81 -1.64 -12.60
CA LEU A 63 -0.19 -0.95 -11.49
C LEU A 63 0.42 0.36 -11.97
N PHE A 64 0.01 1.46 -11.34
CA PHE A 64 0.70 2.74 -11.41
C PHE A 64 1.36 3.01 -10.07
N THR A 65 2.66 3.29 -10.06
CA THR A 65 3.42 3.59 -8.84
C THR A 65 3.98 5.00 -8.94
N THR A 66 3.78 5.79 -7.87
CA THR A 66 4.38 7.11 -7.70
C THR A 66 5.20 7.13 -6.42
N TYR A 67 6.35 7.79 -6.47
CA TYR A 67 7.23 7.99 -5.33
C TYR A 67 7.50 9.47 -5.17
N CYS A 68 7.30 9.99 -3.96
CA CYS A 68 7.65 11.36 -3.64
C CYS A 68 8.94 11.36 -2.83
N SER A 69 9.91 12.19 -3.23
CA SER A 69 11.12 12.39 -2.43
C SER A 69 10.76 12.91 -1.05
N THR A 70 11.46 12.42 -0.03
CA THR A 70 11.37 12.93 1.34
C THR A 70 12.27 14.15 1.56
N ASP A 71 13.12 14.50 0.57
CA ASP A 71 14.02 15.64 0.65
C ASP A 71 13.26 16.96 0.83
N ARG A 72 13.78 17.80 1.71
CA ARG A 72 13.23 19.12 2.04
C ARG A 72 14.35 20.14 1.87
N PRO A 73 14.55 20.69 0.66
CA PRO A 73 15.69 21.58 0.36
C PRO A 73 15.66 22.89 1.16
N ASN A 74 14.52 23.19 1.80
CA ASN A 74 14.33 24.33 2.69
C ASN A 74 14.67 24.04 4.16
N ILE A 75 15.18 22.86 4.50
CA ILE A 75 15.54 22.46 5.87
C ILE A 75 17.05 22.17 5.93
N SER A 76 17.78 22.93 6.75
CA SER A 76 19.19 22.68 7.05
C SER A 76 19.34 21.86 8.33
N ILE A 77 20.13 20.78 8.29
CA ILE A 77 20.46 19.96 9.47
C ILE A 77 21.80 20.46 10.04
N GLY A 78 21.80 20.95 11.28
CA GLY A 78 23.01 21.29 12.04
C GLY A 78 23.13 20.38 13.26
N VAL A 79 24.35 19.97 13.60
CA VAL A 79 24.68 19.12 14.75
C VAL A 79 25.43 19.94 15.78
#